data_AF-A0A9W7DRC1-F1
#
_entry.id   AF-A0A9W7DRC1-F1
#
_cell.length_a   1.000
_cell.length_b   1.000
_cell.length_c   1.000
_cell.angle_alpha   90.00
_cell.angle_beta   90.00
_cell.angle_gamma   90.00
#
_symmetry.space_group_name_H-M   'P 1'
#
loop_
_entity.id
_entity.type
_entity.pdbx_description
1 polymer ?
#
loop_
_entity_poly.entity_id
_entity_poly.type
_entity_poly.pdbx_seq_one_letter_code
_entity_poly.pdbx_strand_id
1 'polypeptide(L)'
;MSADDFKILNNIGRRDGVKDYDTNMEMLEAFAHLGFTEDFVFQIQRAISAILHLGNVTFEAGDQGGQGESSIVVENDASKVRTCEREK
;
A
#
# COMPACT_ATOMS: atom_id res chain seq x y z
N MET A 1 0.41 -4.77 11.37
CA MET A 1 0.63 -3.55 10.58
C MET A 1 -0.42 -2.55 11.02
N SER A 2 -0.02 -1.42 11.60
CA SER A 2 -0.88 -0.32 12.03
C SER A 2 -1.08 0.68 10.88
N ALA A 3 -2.07 1.56 10.98
CA ALA A 3 -2.20 2.70 10.09
C ALA A 3 -0.96 3.61 10.13
N ASP A 4 -0.29 3.69 11.28
CA ASP A 4 0.92 4.50 11.50
C ASP A 4 2.14 3.98 10.71
N ASP A 5 2.09 2.74 10.21
CA ASP A 5 3.16 2.16 9.40
C ASP A 5 3.17 2.76 7.97
N PHE A 6 2.14 3.51 7.58
CA PHE A 6 1.98 4.08 6.24
C PHE A 6 2.18 5.59 6.24
N LYS A 7 3.27 6.07 5.62
CA LYS A 7 3.65 7.49 5.55
C LYS A 7 2.56 8.37 4.95
N ILE A 8 1.83 7.84 3.97
CA ILE A 8 0.74 8.57 3.28
C ILE A 8 -0.46 8.86 4.21
N LEU A 9 -0.57 8.17 5.35
CA LEU A 9 -1.65 8.37 6.32
C LEU A 9 -1.25 9.30 7.49
N ASN A 10 0.04 9.63 7.64
CA ASN A 10 0.53 10.39 8.80
C ASN A 10 0.03 11.83 8.88
N ASN A 11 -0.53 12.38 7.80
CA ASN A 11 -1.10 13.73 7.73
C ASN A 11 -2.62 13.76 7.97
N ILE A 12 -3.26 12.61 8.13
CA ILE A 12 -4.71 12.46 8.31
C ILE A 12 -4.94 11.71 9.62
N GLY A 13 -5.04 12.47 10.71
CA GLY A 13 -5.25 11.92 12.05
C GLY A 13 -6.55 11.12 12.18
N ARG A 14 -6.65 10.34 13.26
CA ARG A 14 -7.84 9.55 13.58
C ARG A 14 -9.06 10.46 13.80
N ARG A 15 -10.21 10.03 13.31
CA ARG A 15 -11.49 10.71 13.55
C ARG A 15 -12.23 10.10 14.74
N ASP A 16 -12.47 10.90 15.76
CA ASP A 16 -13.24 10.44 16.93
C ASP A 16 -14.69 10.12 16.58
N GLY A 17 -15.20 9.03 17.16
CA GLY A 17 -16.58 8.56 16.95
C GLY A 17 -16.78 7.68 15.71
N VAL A 18 -15.76 7.48 14.87
CA VAL A 18 -15.82 6.55 13.74
C VAL A 18 -15.15 5.23 14.11
N LYS A 19 -15.85 4.13 13.83
CA LYS A 19 -15.33 2.76 13.99
C LYS A 19 -15.06 2.18 12.61
N ASP A 20 -13.81 2.29 12.17
CA ASP A 20 -13.39 1.91 10.81
C ASP A 20 -13.76 0.46 10.45
N TYR A 21 -13.73 -0.44 11.43
CA TYR A 21 -14.14 -1.83 11.25
C TYR A 21 -15.62 -1.96 10.88
N ASP A 22 -16.52 -1.30 11.61
CA ASP A 22 -17.96 -1.36 11.38
C ASP A 22 -18.30 -0.72 10.01
N THR A 23 -17.70 0.43 9.71
CA THR A 23 -17.89 1.12 8.43
C THR A 23 -17.36 0.30 7.24
N ASN A 24 -16.24 -0.41 7.41
CA ASN A 24 -15.73 -1.30 6.36
C ASN A 24 -16.65 -2.51 6.13
N MET A 25 -17.27 -3.05 7.19
CA MET A 25 -18.26 -4.13 7.04
C MET A 25 -19.50 -3.66 6.30
N GLU A 26 -20.04 -2.48 6.64
CA GLU A 26 -21.17 -1.88 5.92
C GLU A 26 -20.84 -1.66 4.43
N MET A 27 -19.62 -1.23 4.11
CA MET A 27 -19.16 -1.07 2.72
C MET A 27 -19.13 -2.41 1.97
N LEU A 28 -18.65 -3.49 2.60
CA LEU A 28 -18.61 -4.82 2.00
C LEU A 28 -20.02 -5.36 1.72
N GLU A 29 -20.95 -5.18 2.66
CA GLU A 29 -22.36 -5.53 2.46
C GLU A 29 -22.98 -4.73 1.32
N ALA A 30 -22.69 -3.43 1.23
CA ALA A 30 -23.15 -2.59 0.13
C ALA A 30 -22.59 -3.06 -1.22
N PHE A 31 -21.33 -3.48 -1.30
CA PHE A 31 -20.77 -4.03 -2.53
C PHE A 31 -21.45 -5.33 -2.96
N ALA A 32 -21.76 -6.21 -2.01
CA ALA A 32 -22.54 -7.41 -2.29
C ALA A 32 -23.95 -7.07 -2.80
N HIS A 33 -24.61 -6.07 -2.21
CA HIS A 33 -25.94 -5.64 -2.63
C HIS A 33 -25.96 -5.01 -4.05
N LEU A 34 -24.88 -4.32 -4.42
CA LEU A 34 -24.70 -3.77 -5.77
C LEU A 34 -24.30 -4.83 -6.82
N GLY A 35 -24.10 -6.08 -6.40
CA GLY A 35 -23.78 -7.18 -7.29
C GLY A 35 -22.29 -7.27 -7.67
N PHE A 36 -21.40 -6.63 -6.91
CA PHE A 36 -19.97 -6.85 -7.09
C PHE A 36 -19.58 -8.23 -6.59
N THR A 37 -18.70 -8.89 -7.34
CA THR A 37 -18.14 -10.19 -6.93
C THR A 37 -17.10 -9.99 -5.84
N GLU A 38 -16.94 -11.00 -4.98
CA GLU A 38 -15.89 -11.00 -3.96
C GLU A 38 -14.49 -10.81 -4.56
N ASP A 39 -14.23 -11.43 -5.72
CA ASP A 39 -12.97 -11.27 -6.46
C ASP A 39 -12.70 -9.82 -6.85
N PHE A 40 -13.73 -9.08 -7.27
CA PHE A 40 -13.59 -7.68 -7.64
C PHE A 40 -13.34 -6.81 -6.41
N VAL A 41 -14.06 -7.05 -5.32
CA VAL A 41 -13.85 -6.36 -4.03
C VAL A 41 -12.43 -6.62 -3.51
N PHE A 42 -11.94 -7.85 -3.62
CA PHE A 42 -10.58 -8.21 -3.26
C PHE A 42 -9.54 -7.48 -4.11
N GLN A 43 -9.77 -7.33 -5.42
CA GLN A 43 -8.90 -6.54 -6.29
C GLN A 43 -8.83 -5.06 -5.89
N ILE A 44 -9.96 -4.47 -5.48
CA ILE A 44 -10.00 -3.10 -4.95
C ILE A 44 -9.15 -3.00 -3.67
N GLN A 45 -9.35 -3.90 -2.71
CA GLN A 45 -8.58 -3.92 -1.47
C GLN A 45 -7.08 -4.11 -1.73
N ARG A 46 -6.73 -4.94 -2.72
CA ARG A 46 -5.33 -5.14 -3.15
C ARG A 46 -4.74 -3.87 -3.76
N ALA A 47 -5.51 -3.14 -4.56
CA ALA A 47 -5.08 -1.86 -5.14
C ALA A 47 -4.86 -0.80 -4.05
N ILE A 48 -5.76 -0.70 -3.07
CA ILE A 48 -5.59 0.21 -1.92
C ILE A 48 -4.32 -0.15 -1.15
N SER A 49 -4.09 -1.43 -0.88
CA SER A 49 -2.88 -1.90 -0.18
C SER A 49 -1.61 -1.54 -0.96
N ALA A 50 -1.60 -1.71 -2.28
CA ALA A 50 -0.47 -1.33 -3.13
C ALA A 50 -0.17 0.18 -3.06
N ILE A 51 -1.20 1.03 -3.04
CA ILE A 51 -1.04 2.48 -2.89
C ILE A 51 -0.43 2.84 -1.53
N LEU A 52 -0.90 2.20 -0.46
CA LEU A 52 -0.36 2.40 0.89
C LEU A 52 1.13 2.03 0.96
N HIS A 53 1.52 0.89 0.39
CA HIS A 53 2.92 0.48 0.31
C HIS A 53 3.76 1.38 -0.61
N LEU A 54 3.21 1.86 -1.72
CA LEU A 54 3.89 2.80 -2.62
C LEU A 54 4.24 4.10 -1.89
N GLY A 55 3.34 4.60 -1.02
CA GLY A 55 3.60 5.78 -0.19
C GLY A 55 4.77 5.62 0.80
N ASN A 56 5.17 4.38 1.09
CA ASN A 56 6.32 4.09 1.96
C ASN A 56 7.65 4.04 1.21
N VAL A 57 7.64 3.98 -0.12
CA VAL A 57 8.84 3.96 -0.94
C VAL A 57 9.59 5.28 -0.78
N THR A 58 10.87 5.19 -0.43
CA THR A 58 11.79 6.34 -0.37
C THR A 58 12.86 6.21 -1.42
N PHE A 59 13.17 7.35 -2.02
CA PHE A 59 14.28 7.48 -2.95
C PHE A 59 15.45 8.09 -2.20
N GLU A 60 16.59 7.41 -2.22
CA GLU A 60 17.85 8.02 -1.82
C GLU A 60 18.49 8.65 -3.05
N ALA A 61 18.94 9.90 -2.91
CA ALA A 61 19.78 10.52 -3.92
C ALA A 61 21.14 9.82 -3.88
N GLY A 62 21.54 9.19 -4.98
CA GLY A 62 22.85 8.57 -5.07
C GLY A 62 23.95 9.63 -4.88
N ASP A 63 24.85 9.39 -3.94
CA ASP A 63 26.08 10.18 -3.77
C ASP A 63 27.04 9.86 -4.92
N GLN A 64 26.74 10.35 -6.11
CA GLN A 64 27.69 10.40 -7.22
C GLN A 64 27.73 11.84 -7.71
N GLY A 65 28.75 12.56 -7.24
CA GLY A 65 29.18 13.80 -7.84
C GLY A 65 29.47 13.57 -9.33
N GLY A 66 28.50 13.91 -10.17
CA GLY A 66 28.61 13.76 -11.62
C GLY A 66 27.29 13.34 -12.25
N GLN A 67 26.58 14.32 -12.80
CA GLN A 67 25.47 14.23 -13.77
C GLN A 67 24.99 12.80 -14.11
N GLY A 68 23.90 12.39 -13.47
CA GLY A 68 23.17 11.16 -13.81
C GLY A 68 22.22 10.80 -12.68
N GLU A 69 21.00 11.32 -12.73
CA GLU A 69 19.96 11.12 -11.73
C GLU A 69 19.48 9.64 -11.72
N SER A 70 20.27 8.76 -11.11
CA SER A 70 19.85 7.40 -10.76
C SER A 70 19.40 7.43 -9.31
N SER A 71 18.08 7.43 -9.09
CA SER A 71 17.50 7.22 -7.76
C SER A 71 17.43 5.71 -7.50
N ILE A 72 17.99 5.29 -6.37
CA ILE A 72 17.87 3.90 -5.90
C ILE A 72 16.59 3.82 -5.09
N VAL A 73 15.72 2.89 -5.46
CA VAL A 73 14.55 2.52 -4.64
C VAL A 73 15.10 1.74 -3.46
N VAL A 74 15.08 2.34 -2.27
CA VAL A 74 15.41 1.62 -1.04
C VAL A 74 14.16 0.87 -0.63
N GLU A 75 14.09 -0.41 -0.99
CA GLU A 75 13.05 -1.31 -0.51
C GLU A 75 13.20 -1.44 1.01
N ASN A 76 12.29 -0.83 1.77
CA ASN A 76 12.22 -1.05 3.21
C ASN A 76 11.72 -2.48 3.44
N ASP A 77 12.57 -3.29 4.08
CA ASP A 77 12.53 -4.76 4.20
C ASP A 77 11.29 -5.27 4.97
N ALA A 78 10.10 -5.14 4.36
CA ALA A 78 8.84 -5.68 4.87
C ALA A 78 8.18 -6.69 3.92
N SER A 79 8.81 -7.03 2.81
CA SER A 79 8.31 -8.09 1.92
C SER A 79 9.45 -8.78 1.20
N LYS A 80 9.86 -9.95 1.72
CA LYS A 80 10.68 -10.91 0.97
C LYS A 80 9.89 -11.42 -0.22
N VAL A 81 9.95 -10.69 -1.34
CA VAL A 81 9.57 -11.23 -2.65
C VAL A 81 10.66 -12.21 -3.05
N ARG A 82 10.36 -13.51 -2.99
CA ARG A 82 11.22 -14.54 -3.58
C ARG A 82 11.17 -14.39 -5.09
N THR A 83 12.18 -13.73 -5.66
CA THR A 83 12.44 -13.79 -7.10
C THR A 83 12.98 -15.18 -7.40
N CYS A 84 12.17 -16.04 -8.04
CA CYS A 84 12.67 -17.28 -8.61
C CYS A 84 13.53 -16.93 -9.83
N GLU A 85 14.84 -17.10 -9.70
CA GLU A 85 15.77 -17.07 -10.83
C GLU A 85 15.41 -18.19 -11.81
N ARG A 86 15.24 -17.83 -13.09
CA ARG A 86 15.06 -18.77 -14.19
C ARG A 86 16.46 -19.19 -14.66
N GLU A 87 16.92 -20.37 -14.24
CA GLU A 87 18.15 -20.96 -14.79
C GLU A 87 17.93 -21.41 -16.24
N LYS A 88 18.80 -20.86 -17.11
CA LYS A 88 19.27 -21.25 -18.46
C LYS A 88 18.28 -21.82 -19.48
#